data_AF-A0A419J8I0-F1
#
_entry.id   AF-A0A419J8I0-F1
#
_cell.length_a   1.000
_cell.length_b   1.000
_cell.length_c   1.000
_cell.angle_alpha   90.00
_cell.angle_beta   90.00
_cell.angle_gamma   90.00
#
_symmetry.space_group_name_H-M   'P 1'
#
loop_
_entity.id
_entity.type
_entity.pdbx_description
1 polymer ?
#
loop_
_entity_poly.entity_id
_entity_poly.type
_entity_poly.pdbx_seq_one_letter_code
_entity_poly.pdbx_strand_id
1 'polypeptide(L)'
;MGKKGVAVWIFSFLTFIALIHFIEAISVLIFNNQIRLLQLYPYLGEKLQNMTPEAYFLISATSVFILWGITCAIAFENPVEAFLNKVLSDAKKQSAVENQLLEQKSEILDAMSETVETNNTLISEVKDLVYNIRTEVKEVQPLKENVEKIKSELTRLKREIKKFKENLEYPEKCPVCGKPILPEFKVCPYCGANLKLLPEKIIALKNYK
;
A
#
# COMPACT_ATOMS: atom_id res chain seq x y z
N MET A 1 -35.41 -18.80 -22.91
CA MET A 1 -35.45 -19.24 -24.33
C MET A 1 -36.75 -19.95 -24.75
N GLY A 2 -37.44 -20.73 -23.91
CA GLY A 2 -38.54 -21.61 -24.38
C GLY A 2 -39.79 -20.93 -24.92
N LYS A 3 -40.39 -19.95 -24.21
CA LYS A 3 -41.74 -19.46 -24.55
C LYS A 3 -41.80 -18.63 -25.85
N LYS A 4 -40.85 -17.71 -26.05
CA LYS A 4 -40.77 -16.90 -27.29
C LYS A 4 -40.45 -17.74 -28.52
N GLY A 5 -39.50 -18.68 -28.40
CA GLY A 5 -39.12 -19.56 -29.52
C GLY A 5 -40.28 -20.47 -29.97
N VAL A 6 -41.04 -21.04 -29.02
CA VAL A 6 -42.24 -21.82 -29.34
C VAL A 6 -43.30 -20.96 -30.02
N ALA A 7 -43.53 -19.72 -29.56
CA ALA A 7 -44.48 -18.82 -30.21
C ALA A 7 -44.06 -18.47 -31.65
N VAL A 8 -42.79 -18.10 -31.86
CA VAL A 8 -42.27 -17.81 -33.20
C VAL A 8 -42.43 -19.03 -34.12
N TRP A 9 -42.12 -20.23 -33.63
CA TRP A 9 -42.30 -21.47 -34.41
C TRP A 9 -43.77 -21.71 -34.81
N ILE A 10 -44.71 -21.59 -33.87
CA ILE A 10 -46.15 -21.76 -34.14
C ILE A 10 -46.64 -20.74 -35.16
N PHE A 11 -46.36 -19.44 -34.95
CA PHE A 11 -46.84 -18.39 -35.85
C PHE A 11 -46.16 -18.45 -37.22
N SER A 12 -44.89 -18.88 -37.30
CA SER A 12 -44.20 -19.08 -38.58
C SER A 12 -44.83 -20.24 -39.37
N PHE A 13 -45.15 -21.35 -38.70
CA PHE A 13 -45.83 -22.48 -39.32
C PHE A 13 -47.24 -22.11 -39.80
N LEU A 14 -48.01 -21.36 -38.99
CA LEU A 14 -49.32 -20.85 -39.39
C LEU A 14 -49.22 -19.87 -40.56
N THR A 15 -48.21 -18.99 -40.57
CA THR A 15 -47.95 -18.07 -41.69
C THR A 15 -47.67 -18.83 -42.97
N PHE A 16 -46.89 -19.92 -42.90
CA PHE A 16 -46.61 -20.78 -44.05
C PHE A 16 -47.90 -21.44 -44.60
N ILE A 17 -48.76 -21.97 -43.73
CA ILE A 17 -50.06 -22.51 -44.16
C ILE A 17 -50.93 -21.43 -44.80
N ALA A 18 -51.02 -20.25 -44.19
CA ALA A 18 -51.77 -19.11 -44.75
C ALA A 18 -51.24 -18.69 -46.13
N LEU A 19 -49.92 -18.76 -46.33
CA LEU A 19 -49.27 -18.45 -47.60
C LEU A 19 -49.63 -19.46 -48.70
N ILE A 20 -49.77 -20.75 -48.37
CA ILE A 20 -50.26 -21.77 -49.32
C ILE A 20 -51.69 -21.44 -49.76
N HIS A 21 -52.57 -21.10 -48.82
CA HIS A 21 -53.94 -20.67 -49.13
C HIS A 21 -53.97 -19.40 -49.98
N PHE A 22 -53.07 -18.45 -49.71
CA PHE A 22 -52.95 -17.22 -50.49
C PHE A 22 -52.49 -17.48 -51.93
N ILE A 23 -51.52 -18.37 -52.14
CA ILE A 23 -51.07 -18.78 -53.49
C ILE A 23 -52.20 -19.47 -54.26
N GLU A 24 -52.97 -20.33 -53.61
CA GLU A 24 -54.15 -20.94 -54.24
C GLU A 24 -55.20 -19.88 -54.57
N ALA A 25 -55.47 -18.94 -53.66
CA ALA A 25 -56.44 -17.87 -53.90
C ALA A 25 -56.05 -16.98 -55.09
N ILE A 26 -54.76 -16.66 -55.25
CA ILE A 26 -54.22 -16.00 -56.45
C ILE A 26 -54.49 -16.85 -57.69
N SER A 27 -54.22 -18.15 -57.63
CA SER A 27 -54.41 -19.07 -58.75
C SER A 27 -55.89 -19.20 -59.15
N VAL A 28 -56.79 -19.24 -58.17
CA VAL A 28 -58.25 -19.24 -58.37
C VAL A 28 -58.71 -17.94 -59.02
N LEU A 29 -58.20 -16.78 -58.57
CA LEU A 29 -58.60 -15.48 -59.08
C LEU A 29 -58.08 -15.20 -60.51
N ILE A 30 -56.88 -15.67 -60.84
CA ILE A 30 -56.25 -15.46 -62.16
C ILE A 30 -56.73 -16.48 -63.20
N PHE A 31 -56.82 -17.76 -62.82
CA PHE A 31 -57.09 -18.85 -63.76
C PHE A 31 -58.52 -19.40 -63.67
N ASN A 32 -59.37 -18.80 -62.82
CA ASN A 32 -60.74 -19.24 -62.55
C ASN A 32 -60.83 -20.73 -62.13
N ASN A 33 -59.80 -21.20 -61.42
CA ASN A 33 -59.73 -22.56 -60.88
C ASN A 33 -60.70 -22.74 -59.70
N GLN A 34 -61.04 -23.99 -59.37
CA GLN A 34 -61.83 -24.29 -58.17
C GLN A 34 -60.96 -24.23 -56.91
N ILE A 35 -61.55 -23.78 -55.81
CA ILE A 35 -60.92 -23.79 -54.48
C ILE A 35 -60.89 -25.25 -53.98
N ARG A 36 -59.69 -25.83 -53.82
CA ARG A 36 -59.50 -27.23 -53.42
C ARG A 36 -59.00 -27.36 -51.99
N LEU A 37 -58.12 -26.47 -51.51
CA LEU A 37 -57.59 -26.60 -50.15
C LEU A 37 -58.68 -26.53 -49.07
N LEU A 38 -59.75 -25.76 -49.27
CA LEU A 38 -60.86 -25.72 -48.33
C LEU A 38 -61.62 -27.05 -48.23
N GLN A 39 -61.60 -27.88 -49.28
CA GLN A 39 -62.25 -29.20 -49.27
C GLN A 39 -61.54 -30.18 -48.35
N LEU A 40 -60.26 -29.93 -48.04
CA LEU A 40 -59.45 -30.73 -47.11
C LEU A 40 -59.90 -30.56 -45.64
N TYR A 41 -60.75 -29.56 -45.38
CA TYR A 41 -61.22 -29.19 -44.05
C TYR A 41 -62.74 -29.33 -43.91
N PRO A 42 -63.30 -30.56 -44.01
CA PRO A 42 -64.74 -30.79 -44.05
C PRO A 42 -65.48 -30.33 -42.79
N TYR A 43 -64.76 -30.21 -41.66
CA TYR A 43 -65.33 -29.83 -40.37
C TYR A 43 -65.40 -28.32 -40.12
N LEU A 44 -64.75 -27.48 -40.94
CA LEU A 44 -64.70 -26.03 -40.74
C LEU A 44 -65.95 -25.26 -41.24
N GLY A 45 -66.96 -26.00 -41.72
CA GLY A 45 -68.33 -25.51 -41.92
C GLY A 45 -68.70 -25.24 -43.38
N GLU A 46 -69.97 -25.53 -43.72
CA GLU A 46 -70.56 -25.33 -45.07
C GLU A 46 -70.40 -23.88 -45.57
N LYS A 47 -70.32 -22.91 -44.65
CA LYS A 47 -70.17 -21.49 -44.96
C LYS A 47 -68.80 -21.13 -45.55
N LEU A 48 -67.73 -21.83 -45.17
CA LEU A 48 -66.41 -21.64 -45.77
C LEU A 48 -66.35 -22.27 -47.16
N GLN A 49 -67.02 -23.41 -47.39
CA GLN A 49 -66.98 -24.10 -48.68
C GLN A 49 -67.70 -23.32 -49.80
N ASN A 50 -68.72 -22.53 -49.46
CA ASN A 50 -69.46 -21.68 -50.41
C ASN A 50 -68.86 -20.26 -50.55
N MET A 51 -67.60 -20.08 -50.20
CA MET A 51 -66.94 -18.77 -50.20
C MET A 51 -66.61 -18.30 -51.63
N THR A 52 -66.83 -17.01 -51.90
CA THR A 52 -66.48 -16.42 -53.19
C THR A 52 -64.95 -16.30 -53.35
N PRO A 53 -64.42 -16.43 -54.58
CA PRO A 53 -62.99 -16.27 -54.87
C PRO A 53 -62.35 -14.99 -54.31
N GLU A 54 -63.04 -13.86 -54.44
CA GLU A 54 -62.56 -12.56 -53.96
C GLU A 54 -62.44 -12.53 -52.43
N ALA A 55 -63.44 -13.07 -51.73
CA ALA A 55 -63.43 -13.14 -50.28
C ALA A 55 -62.34 -14.11 -49.80
N TYR A 56 -62.13 -15.23 -50.49
CA TYR A 56 -61.06 -16.18 -50.16
C TYR A 56 -59.67 -15.56 -50.31
N PHE A 57 -59.46 -14.77 -51.37
CA PHE A 57 -58.24 -13.99 -51.57
C PHE A 57 -58.02 -12.97 -50.46
N LEU A 58 -59.04 -12.18 -50.11
CA LEU A 58 -58.89 -11.16 -49.07
C LEU A 58 -58.57 -11.79 -47.71
N ILE A 59 -59.28 -12.84 -47.30
CA ILE A 59 -59.06 -13.51 -46.01
C ILE A 59 -57.66 -14.14 -45.94
N SER A 60 -57.24 -14.85 -47.00
CA SER A 60 -55.91 -15.46 -47.02
C SER A 60 -54.80 -14.40 -47.01
N ALA A 61 -54.95 -13.31 -47.76
CA ALA A 61 -54.01 -12.19 -47.75
C ALA A 61 -53.90 -11.55 -46.35
N THR A 62 -55.04 -11.20 -45.74
CA THR A 62 -55.06 -10.59 -44.40
C THR A 62 -54.47 -11.53 -43.36
N SER A 63 -54.76 -12.83 -43.43
CA SER A 63 -54.20 -13.83 -42.53
C SER A 63 -52.66 -13.89 -42.61
N VAL A 64 -52.09 -13.88 -43.82
CA VAL A 64 -50.63 -13.86 -44.01
C VAL A 64 -50.01 -12.63 -43.36
N PHE A 65 -50.54 -11.43 -43.63
CA PHE A 65 -49.96 -10.19 -43.09
C PHE A 65 -50.07 -10.11 -41.56
N ILE A 66 -51.19 -10.55 -40.98
CA ILE A 66 -51.37 -10.56 -39.52
C ILE A 66 -50.42 -11.55 -38.87
N LEU A 67 -50.38 -12.81 -39.33
CA LEU A 67 -49.55 -13.85 -38.74
C LEU A 67 -48.06 -13.54 -38.91
N TRP A 68 -47.67 -13.02 -40.06
CA TRP A 68 -46.31 -12.56 -40.30
C TRP A 68 -45.96 -11.36 -39.42
N GLY A 69 -46.86 -10.38 -39.30
CA GLY A 69 -46.69 -9.21 -38.43
C GLY A 69 -46.51 -9.59 -36.96
N ILE A 70 -47.32 -10.52 -36.45
CA ILE A 70 -47.19 -11.05 -35.08
C ILE A 70 -45.86 -11.79 -34.93
N THR A 71 -45.48 -12.62 -35.92
CA THR A 71 -44.19 -13.32 -35.91
C THR A 71 -43.03 -12.34 -35.80
N CYS A 72 -43.03 -11.28 -36.62
CA CYS A 72 -42.04 -10.21 -36.58
C CYS A 72 -42.03 -9.48 -35.23
N ALA A 73 -43.20 -9.12 -34.70
CA ALA A 73 -43.29 -8.44 -33.40
C ALA A 73 -42.73 -9.26 -32.24
N ILE A 74 -42.85 -10.59 -32.29
CA ILE A 74 -42.31 -11.50 -31.27
C ILE A 74 -40.83 -11.80 -31.50
N ALA A 75 -40.42 -11.99 -32.76
CA ALA A 75 -39.08 -12.39 -33.13
C ALA A 75 -38.06 -11.24 -33.05
N PHE A 76 -38.47 -10.03 -33.45
CA PHE A 76 -37.63 -8.84 -33.32
C PHE A 76 -37.76 -8.30 -31.90
N GLU A 77 -36.79 -8.64 -31.05
CA GLU A 77 -36.58 -7.89 -29.82
C GLU A 77 -36.29 -6.44 -30.19
N ASN A 78 -36.97 -5.49 -29.53
CA ASN A 78 -36.76 -4.07 -29.78
C ASN A 78 -35.27 -3.76 -29.52
N PRO A 79 -34.46 -3.49 -30.56
CA PRO A 79 -33.01 -3.36 -30.39
C PRO A 79 -32.65 -2.20 -29.46
N VAL A 80 -33.54 -1.20 -29.36
CA VAL A 80 -33.43 -0.09 -28.44
C VAL A 80 -33.59 -0.54 -26.99
N GLU A 81 -34.53 -1.44 -26.71
CA GLU A 81 -34.76 -1.96 -25.35
C GLU A 81 -33.58 -2.82 -24.87
N ALA A 82 -33.06 -3.69 -25.75
CA ALA A 82 -31.87 -4.48 -25.45
C ALA A 82 -30.64 -3.59 -25.20
N PHE A 83 -30.46 -2.55 -26.02
CA PHE A 83 -29.39 -1.57 -25.84
C PHE A 83 -29.56 -0.77 -24.54
N LEU A 84 -30.75 -0.26 -24.25
CA LEU A 84 -31.05 0.48 -23.01
C LEU A 84 -30.79 -0.37 -21.77
N ASN A 85 -31.27 -1.62 -21.76
CA ASN A 85 -31.03 -2.55 -20.66
C ASN A 85 -29.54 -2.83 -20.47
N LYS A 86 -28.79 -2.98 -21.57
CA LYS A 86 -27.34 -3.17 -21.51
C LYS A 86 -26.66 -1.93 -20.93
N VAL A 87 -26.94 -0.74 -21.45
CA VAL A 87 -26.37 0.52 -20.96
C VAL A 87 -26.70 0.76 -19.48
N LEU A 88 -27.95 0.51 -19.07
CA LEU A 88 -28.33 0.60 -17.66
C LEU A 88 -27.59 -0.42 -16.79
N SER A 89 -27.40 -1.65 -17.28
CA SER A 89 -26.66 -2.68 -16.56
C SER A 89 -25.17 -2.35 -16.43
N ASP A 90 -24.57 -1.80 -17.49
CA ASP A 90 -23.17 -1.40 -17.52
C ASP A 90 -22.93 -0.18 -16.62
N ALA A 91 -23.84 0.81 -16.65
CA ALA A 91 -23.82 1.95 -15.73
C ALA A 91 -23.96 1.51 -14.26
N LYS A 92 -24.84 0.56 -13.96
CA LYS A 92 -24.99 0.01 -12.60
C LYS A 92 -23.73 -0.73 -12.15
N LYS A 93 -23.10 -1.51 -13.03
CA LYS A 93 -21.82 -2.17 -12.73
C LYS A 93 -20.71 -1.16 -12.47
N GLN A 94 -20.61 -0.13 -13.31
CA GLN A 94 -19.61 0.92 -13.13
C GLN A 94 -19.78 1.62 -11.78
N SER A 95 -21.01 2.00 -11.42
CA SER A 95 -21.30 2.62 -10.12
C SER A 95 -20.93 1.71 -8.94
N ALA A 96 -21.18 0.40 -9.04
CA ALA A 96 -20.80 -0.54 -7.98
C ALA A 96 -19.28 -0.65 -7.83
N VAL A 97 -18.54 -0.70 -8.94
CA VAL A 97 -17.07 -0.73 -8.94
C VAL A 97 -16.48 0.58 -8.38
N GLU A 98 -17.04 1.73 -8.77
CA GLU A 98 -16.63 3.04 -8.24
C GLU A 98 -16.86 3.11 -6.73
N ASN A 99 -18.00 2.63 -6.23
CA ASN A 99 -18.26 2.59 -4.79
C ASN A 99 -17.27 1.68 -4.04
N GLN A 100 -16.98 0.49 -4.56
CA GLN A 100 -15.98 -0.40 -3.97
C GLN A 100 -14.58 0.22 -3.96
N LEU A 101 -14.19 0.93 -5.03
CA LEU A 101 -12.92 1.63 -5.10
C LEU A 101 -12.85 2.78 -4.10
N LEU A 102 -13.95 3.52 -3.92
CA LEU A 102 -14.03 4.61 -2.93
C LEU A 102 -13.94 4.07 -1.50
N GLU A 103 -14.61 2.95 -1.21
CA GLU A 103 -14.54 2.28 0.09
C GLU A 103 -13.10 1.81 0.39
N GLN A 104 -12.45 1.14 -0.56
CA GLN A 104 -11.04 0.74 -0.43
C GLN A 104 -10.10 1.93 -0.23
N LYS A 105 -10.32 3.04 -0.96
CA LYS A 105 -9.53 4.26 -0.78
C LYS A 105 -9.76 4.89 0.59
N SER A 106 -10.98 4.83 1.12
CA SER A 106 -11.32 5.30 2.45
C SER A 106 -10.57 4.50 3.52
N GLU A 107 -10.61 3.17 3.44
CA GLU A 107 -9.91 2.28 4.39
C GLU A 107 -8.40 2.55 4.41
N ILE A 108 -7.78 2.76 3.23
CA ILE A 108 -6.36 3.11 3.13
C ILE A 108 -6.09 4.46 3.80
N LEU A 109 -6.98 5.44 3.62
CA LEU A 109 -6.84 6.76 4.23
C LEU A 109 -6.93 6.68 5.75
N ASP A 110 -7.84 5.87 6.28
CA ASP A 110 -8.01 5.63 7.71
C ASP A 110 -6.76 4.96 8.31
N ALA A 111 -6.23 3.91 7.64
CA ALA A 111 -4.98 3.26 8.06
C ALA A 111 -3.78 4.22 8.02
N MET A 112 -3.73 5.13 7.03
CA MET A 112 -2.69 6.15 6.95
C MET A 112 -2.83 7.18 8.08
N SER A 113 -4.05 7.57 8.43
CA SER A 113 -4.34 8.45 9.56
C SER A 113 -3.88 7.83 10.88
N GLU A 114 -4.21 6.56 11.12
CA GLU A 114 -3.76 5.81 12.30
C GLU A 114 -2.22 5.72 12.35
N THR A 115 -1.57 5.48 11.21
CA THR A 115 -0.10 5.46 11.11
C THR A 115 0.51 6.82 11.44
N VAL A 116 -0.12 7.92 11.03
CA VAL A 116 0.35 9.27 11.35
C VAL A 116 0.19 9.56 12.84
N GLU A 117 -0.94 9.16 13.43
CA GLU A 117 -1.19 9.34 14.87
C GLU A 117 -0.18 8.57 15.71
N THR A 118 0.06 7.29 15.39
CA THR A 118 1.07 6.46 16.07
C THR A 118 2.48 6.99 15.89
N ASN A 119 2.85 7.49 14.71
CA ASN A 119 4.14 8.13 14.52
C ASN A 119 4.28 9.41 15.36
N ASN A 120 3.20 10.19 15.49
CA ASN A 120 3.20 11.41 16.27
C ASN A 120 3.37 11.13 17.77
N THR A 121 2.74 10.08 18.30
CA THR A 121 2.94 9.66 19.71
C THR A 121 4.38 9.20 19.94
N LEU A 122 4.93 8.36 19.06
CA LEU A 122 6.32 7.90 19.15
C LEU A 122 7.32 9.07 19.09
N ILE A 123 7.09 10.06 18.22
CA ILE A 123 7.93 11.26 18.16
C ILE A 123 7.87 12.05 19.47
N SER A 124 6.68 12.14 20.10
CA SER A 124 6.55 12.78 21.41
C SER A 124 7.35 12.03 22.48
N GLU A 125 7.25 10.71 22.54
CA GLU A 125 8.02 9.88 23.49
C GLU A 125 9.53 10.02 23.28
N VAL A 126 9.99 9.99 22.03
CA VAL A 126 11.40 10.19 21.70
C VAL A 126 11.87 11.59 22.12
N LYS A 127 11.04 12.62 21.94
CA LYS A 127 11.36 13.99 22.36
C LYS A 127 11.53 14.07 23.88
N ASP A 128 10.68 13.42 24.65
CA ASP A 128 10.77 13.39 26.10
C ASP A 128 12.01 12.64 26.57
N LEU A 129 12.33 11.50 25.95
CA LEU A 129 13.56 10.75 26.21
C LEU A 129 14.81 11.61 25.93
N VAL A 130 14.83 12.33 24.81
CA VAL A 130 15.94 13.22 24.46
C VAL A 130 16.07 14.36 25.48
N TYR A 131 14.97 14.90 26.00
CA TYR A 131 14.99 15.92 27.04
C TYR A 131 15.59 15.38 28.34
N ASN A 132 15.20 14.18 28.74
CA ASN A 132 15.72 13.51 29.94
C ASN A 132 17.24 13.22 29.81
N ILE A 133 17.66 12.60 28.70
CA ILE A 133 19.09 12.33 28.43
C ILE A 133 19.89 13.62 28.44
N ARG A 134 19.39 14.69 27.80
CA ARG A 134 20.07 15.99 27.81
C ARG A 134 20.25 16.53 29.22
N THR A 135 19.29 16.30 30.10
CA THR A 135 19.35 16.74 31.50
C THR A 135 20.38 15.91 32.27
N GLU A 136 20.35 14.59 32.16
CA GLU A 136 21.34 13.70 32.80
C GLU A 136 22.78 13.99 32.31
N VAL A 137 22.96 14.24 31.01
CA VAL A 137 24.28 14.62 30.45
C VAL A 137 24.78 15.93 31.08
N LYS A 138 23.91 16.91 31.32
CA LYS A 138 24.28 18.15 32.01
C LYS A 138 24.70 17.89 33.46
N GLU A 139 24.08 16.94 34.15
CA GLU A 139 24.43 16.58 35.53
C GLU A 139 25.77 15.85 35.61
N VAL A 140 26.16 15.09 34.59
CA VAL A 140 27.45 14.39 34.52
C VAL A 140 28.59 15.29 34.00
N GLN A 141 28.27 16.42 33.35
CA GLN A 141 29.24 17.43 32.89
C GLN A 141 30.30 17.82 33.95
N PRO A 142 29.94 18.19 35.21
CA PRO A 142 30.92 18.55 36.23
C PRO A 142 31.79 17.36 36.67
N LEU A 143 31.30 16.11 36.60
CA LEU A 143 32.12 14.93 36.88
C LEU A 143 33.27 14.81 35.89
N LYS A 144 33.02 15.10 34.61
CA LYS A 144 34.08 15.12 33.58
C LYS A 144 35.16 16.15 33.90
N GLU A 145 34.77 17.35 34.31
CA GLU A 145 35.71 18.42 34.69
C GLU A 145 36.51 18.05 35.94
N ASN A 146 35.86 17.48 36.95
CA ASN A 146 36.50 17.01 38.17
C ASN A 146 37.50 15.87 37.89
N VAL A 147 37.16 14.93 37.02
CA VAL A 147 38.06 13.84 36.62
C VAL A 147 39.31 14.39 35.91
N GLU A 148 39.16 15.36 35.01
CA GLU A 148 40.32 16.01 34.37
C GLU A 148 41.18 16.78 35.38
N LYS A 149 40.56 17.45 36.35
CA LYS A 149 41.29 18.12 37.44
C LYS A 149 42.08 17.12 38.29
N ILE A 150 41.44 16.04 38.74
CA ILE A 150 42.10 14.96 39.52
C ILE A 150 43.25 14.35 38.73
N LYS A 151 43.06 14.07 37.43
CA LYS A 151 44.12 13.55 36.55
C LYS A 151 45.31 14.50 36.47
N SER A 152 45.07 15.81 36.41
CA SER A 152 46.13 16.82 36.41
C SER A 152 46.90 16.86 37.74
N GLU A 153 46.18 16.78 38.86
CA GLU A 153 46.77 16.75 40.21
C GLU A 153 47.56 15.47 40.45
N LEU A 154 47.05 14.31 40.04
CA LEU A 154 47.75 13.03 40.09
C LEU A 154 49.05 13.07 39.27
N THR A 155 49.00 13.68 38.08
CA THR A 155 50.18 13.86 37.22
C THR A 155 51.22 14.76 37.89
N ARG A 156 50.78 15.82 38.58
CA ARG A 156 51.67 16.69 39.37
C ARG A 156 52.29 15.94 40.55
N LEU A 157 51.48 15.24 41.34
CA LEU A 157 51.94 14.44 42.47
C LEU A 157 52.96 13.38 42.05
N LYS A 158 52.72 12.70 40.91
CA LYS A 158 53.67 11.74 40.33
C LYS A 158 55.03 12.37 40.04
N ARG A 159 55.08 13.62 39.57
CA ARG A 159 56.34 14.35 39.35
C ARG A 159 57.01 14.71 40.67
N GLU A 160 56.25 15.12 41.68
CA GLU A 160 56.77 15.46 43.01
C GLU A 160 57.36 14.23 43.70
N ILE A 161 56.67 13.09 43.69
CA ILE A 161 57.19 11.81 44.20
C ILE A 161 58.48 11.41 43.47
N LYS A 162 58.52 11.57 42.14
CA LYS A 162 59.74 11.29 41.36
C LYS A 162 60.92 12.15 41.81
N LYS A 163 60.71 13.46 42.02
CA LYS A 163 61.73 14.38 42.54
C LYS A 163 62.18 14.01 43.96
N PHE A 164 61.24 13.67 44.85
CA PHE A 164 61.57 13.23 46.20
C PHE A 164 62.39 11.94 46.20
N LYS A 165 62.03 10.97 45.36
CA LYS A 165 62.79 9.73 45.19
C LYS A 165 64.22 10.03 44.71
N GLU A 166 64.37 10.87 43.68
CA GLU A 166 65.69 11.29 43.18
C GLU A 166 66.52 12.00 44.26
N ASN A 167 65.90 12.83 45.10
CA ASN A 167 66.59 13.52 46.21
C ASN A 167 66.97 12.59 47.37
N LEU A 168 66.20 11.53 47.66
CA LEU A 168 66.53 10.56 48.70
C LEU A 168 67.61 9.59 48.24
N GLU A 169 67.56 9.16 46.98
CA GLU A 169 68.52 8.22 46.40
C GLU A 169 69.88 8.91 46.13
N TYR A 170 69.89 10.24 45.96
CA TYR A 170 71.10 11.03 45.74
C TYR A 170 71.01 12.44 46.37
N PRO A 171 71.16 12.55 47.70
CA PRO A 171 70.99 13.82 48.42
C PRO A 171 72.04 14.88 48.09
N GLU A 172 73.18 14.49 47.52
CA GLU A 172 74.27 15.40 47.17
C GLU A 172 74.63 15.29 45.68
N LYS A 173 75.01 16.42 45.09
CA LYS A 173 75.59 16.47 43.74
C LYS A 173 77.06 16.80 43.86
N CYS A 174 77.91 16.13 43.08
CA CYS A 174 79.33 16.43 43.07
C CYS A 174 79.54 17.90 42.62
N PRO A 175 80.27 18.73 43.40
CA PRO A 175 80.47 20.15 43.07
C PRO A 175 81.33 20.38 41.82
N VAL A 176 82.04 19.34 41.34
CA VAL A 176 82.92 19.44 40.16
C VAL A 176 82.22 19.03 38.87
N CYS A 177 81.45 17.93 38.87
CA CYS A 177 80.83 17.40 37.64
C CYS A 177 79.29 17.44 37.64
N GLY A 178 78.66 17.85 38.75
CA GLY A 178 77.21 17.99 38.88
C GLY A 178 76.43 16.67 38.93
N LYS A 179 77.09 15.50 38.87
CA LYS A 179 76.44 14.18 38.92
C LYS A 179 75.99 13.83 40.36
N PRO A 180 74.85 13.14 40.51
CA PRO A 180 74.32 12.71 41.80
C PRO A 180 75.26 11.71 42.49
N ILE A 181 75.47 11.86 43.80
CA ILE A 181 76.36 11.04 44.62
C ILE A 181 75.69 10.72 45.97
N LEU A 182 75.99 9.54 46.51
CA LEU A 182 75.56 9.17 47.87
C LEU A 182 76.47 9.84 48.92
N PRO A 183 75.95 10.20 50.11
CA PRO A 183 76.70 10.88 51.19
C PRO A 183 77.94 10.13 51.68
N GLU A 184 77.96 8.81 51.47
CA GLU A 184 78.99 7.90 51.97
C GLU A 184 80.25 7.87 51.07
N PHE A 185 80.19 8.46 49.87
CA PHE A 185 81.34 8.54 48.98
C PHE A 185 82.30 9.67 49.38
N LYS A 186 83.53 9.30 49.75
CA LYS A 186 84.61 10.26 50.04
C LYS A 186 85.27 10.84 48.78
N VAL A 187 85.09 10.18 47.64
CA VAL A 187 85.59 10.55 46.31
C VAL A 187 84.46 10.33 45.32
N CYS A 188 84.21 11.29 44.43
CA CYS A 188 83.16 11.17 43.42
C CYS A 188 83.46 9.99 42.47
N PRO A 189 82.58 8.98 42.36
CA PRO A 189 82.80 7.81 41.51
C PRO A 189 82.90 8.15 40.01
N TYR A 190 82.38 9.30 39.59
CA TYR A 190 82.28 9.67 38.18
C TYR A 190 83.45 10.53 37.68
N CYS A 191 84.05 11.35 38.53
CA CYS A 191 85.09 12.30 38.13
C CYS A 191 86.36 12.28 39.00
N GLY A 192 86.39 11.48 40.07
CA GLY A 192 87.57 11.34 40.94
C GLY A 192 87.83 12.52 41.88
N ALA A 193 86.96 13.52 41.96
CA ALA A 193 87.11 14.67 42.86
C ALA A 193 86.90 14.27 44.34
N ASN A 194 87.72 14.83 45.24
CA ASN A 194 87.66 14.57 46.69
C ASN A 194 86.56 15.42 47.35
N LEU A 195 85.66 14.80 48.12
CA LEU A 195 84.43 15.42 48.62
C LEU A 195 84.53 15.92 50.07
N LYS A 196 85.69 15.78 50.73
CA LYS A 196 85.93 16.08 52.16
C LYS A 196 85.90 17.57 52.59
N LEU A 197 85.25 18.46 51.85
CA LEU A 197 85.23 19.91 52.15
C LEU A 197 83.81 20.52 52.13
N LEU A 198 82.86 19.92 52.84
CA LEU A 198 81.65 20.64 53.26
C LEU A 198 81.40 20.44 54.77
N PRO A 199 81.19 21.53 55.52
CA PRO A 199 80.92 21.46 56.96
C PRO A 199 79.57 20.78 57.21
N GLU A 200 79.52 19.95 58.24
CA GLU A 200 78.29 19.43 58.85
C GLU A 200 77.27 20.56 59.00
N LYS A 201 76.25 20.56 58.14
CA LYS A 201 75.05 21.37 58.39
C LYS A 201 74.25 20.65 59.47
N ILE A 202 74.57 20.96 60.72
CA ILE A 202 73.70 20.70 61.86
C ILE A 202 72.33 21.29 61.53
N ILE A 203 71.33 20.44 61.33
CA ILE A 203 69.95 20.86 61.17
C ILE A 203 69.50 21.37 62.54
N ALA A 204 69.49 22.68 62.73
CA ALA A 204 68.82 23.30 63.85
C ALA A 204 67.31 23.07 63.69
N LEU A 205 66.72 22.21 64.52
CA LEU A 205 65.29 22.18 64.77
C LEU A 205 64.90 23.52 65.44
N LYS A 206 64.62 24.54 64.63
CA LYS A 206 63.92 25.74 65.08
C LYS A 206 62.52 25.77 64.46
N ASN A 207 61.54 25.82 65.36
CA ASN A 207 60.14 26.24 65.18
C ASN A 207 59.18 25.19 64.60
N TYR A 208 58.69 24.30 65.48
CA TYR A 208 57.28 23.88 65.43
C TYR A 208 56.48 24.86 66.28
N LYS A 209 55.65 25.68 65.63
CA LYS A 209 54.48 26.33 66.21
C LYS A 209 53.37 26.23 65.18
#